data_AF-A0A4Y2B4P4-F1
#
_entry.id   AF-A0A4Y2B4P4-F1
#
_cell.length_a   1.000
_cell.length_b   1.000
_cell.length_c   1.000
_cell.angle_alpha   90.00
_cell.angle_beta   90.00
_cell.angle_gamma   90.00
#
_symmetry.space_group_name_H-M   'P 1'
#
loop_
_entity.id
_entity.type
_entity.pdbx_description
1 polymer ?
#
loop_
_entity_poly.entity_id
_entity_poly.type
_entity_poly.pdbx_seq_one_letter_code
_entity_poly.pdbx_strand_id
1 'polypeptide(L)'
;MSRSIFVVCLVFGLGYAEELNTERDLRKALFENYDKLVRPVRNPNNVVSVLAELVPVGIKDIDVKDKIIKLDTLFYQKWQDQYLTWDPMVYNGLDQFSIPSSEVWKPDLSIYAGYSDSNYFPTVSTNVVLFANGTVLWVTPFTVKSRCSVTPPQDTEDTFECILPIGTWTNDIRKITVHEVRQNVFEGMAREGFHDDNRKWKFESMIARSLERQYSCCSHPFSLVLVDMVFRKKPQTDD
;
A
#
# COMPACT_ATOMS: atom_id res chain seq x y z
N MET A 1 67.12 31.20 -46.65
CA MET A 1 66.80 31.03 -45.21
C MET A 1 65.30 30.85 -45.08
N SER A 2 64.90 29.68 -44.60
CA SER A 2 63.52 29.21 -44.46
C SER A 2 62.75 30.00 -43.40
N ARG A 3 61.48 30.31 -43.65
CA ARG A 3 60.51 30.69 -42.61
C ARG A 3 59.25 29.87 -42.80
N SER A 4 59.22 28.70 -42.15
CA SER A 4 58.02 27.87 -42.03
C SER A 4 57.02 28.57 -41.09
N ILE A 5 55.83 28.86 -41.60
CA ILE A 5 54.69 29.34 -40.82
C ILE A 5 53.93 28.10 -40.33
N PHE A 6 53.92 27.87 -39.01
CA PHE A 6 53.08 26.85 -38.38
C PHE A 6 51.69 27.44 -38.12
N VAL A 7 50.67 26.92 -38.79
CA VAL A 7 49.26 27.19 -38.48
C VAL A 7 48.84 26.23 -37.38
N VAL A 8 48.61 26.76 -36.18
CA VAL A 8 48.04 26.00 -35.06
C VAL A 8 46.52 26.02 -35.22
N CYS A 9 45.94 24.93 -35.71
CA CYS A 9 44.49 24.71 -35.65
C CYS A 9 44.10 24.40 -34.21
N LEU A 10 43.55 25.38 -33.50
CA LEU A 10 42.82 25.15 -32.24
C LEU A 10 41.53 24.41 -32.58
N VAL A 11 41.53 23.09 -32.41
CA VAL A 11 40.29 22.31 -32.36
C VAL A 11 39.62 22.63 -31.03
N PHE A 12 38.73 23.63 -31.03
CA PHE A 12 37.76 23.78 -29.94
C PHE A 12 36.81 22.59 -30.02
N GLY A 13 37.14 21.53 -29.28
CA GLY A 13 36.17 20.49 -28.97
C GLY A 13 35.04 21.15 -28.19
N LEU A 14 33.90 21.38 -28.85
CA LEU A 14 32.63 21.59 -28.16
C LEU A 14 32.31 20.26 -27.46
N GLY A 15 32.82 20.10 -26.25
CA GLY A 15 32.28 19.13 -25.32
C GLY A 15 30.85 19.54 -25.04
N TYR A 16 29.89 18.90 -25.70
CA TYR A 16 28.53 18.89 -25.22
C TYR A 16 28.57 18.14 -23.88
N ALA A 17 28.64 18.89 -22.79
CA ALA A 17 28.24 18.33 -21.51
C ALA A 17 26.74 18.06 -21.64
N GLU A 18 26.34 16.81 -21.78
CA GLU A 18 24.95 16.43 -21.57
C GLU A 18 24.61 16.83 -20.13
N GLU A 19 23.71 17.80 -19.97
CA GLU A 19 23.06 18.04 -18.68
C GLU A 19 22.29 16.76 -18.32
N LEU A 20 22.91 15.95 -17.46
CA LEU A 20 22.27 14.77 -16.92
C LEU A 20 21.14 15.22 -16.00
N ASN A 21 19.90 15.11 -16.45
CA ASN A 21 18.72 15.27 -15.59
C ASN A 21 18.73 14.20 -14.50
N THR A 22 18.97 14.62 -13.27
CA THR A 22 19.14 13.71 -12.12
C THR A 22 17.81 13.43 -11.42
N GLU A 23 17.80 12.45 -10.52
CA GLU A 23 16.66 12.22 -9.60
C GLU A 23 16.33 13.47 -8.77
N ARG A 24 17.33 14.30 -8.44
CA ARG A 24 17.13 15.57 -7.73
C ARG A 24 16.31 16.55 -8.58
N ASP A 25 16.62 16.64 -9.88
CA ASP A 25 15.91 17.54 -10.80
C ASP A 25 14.48 17.06 -11.02
N LEU A 26 14.27 15.75 -11.19
CA LEU A 26 12.94 15.15 -11.25
C LEU A 26 12.13 15.47 -10.00
N ARG A 27 12.69 15.21 -8.82
CA ARG A 27 12.01 15.47 -7.53
C ARG A 27 11.64 16.93 -7.39
N LYS A 28 12.53 17.85 -7.78
CA LYS A 28 12.22 19.29 -7.77
C LYS A 28 11.04 19.58 -8.70
N ALA A 29 11.06 19.09 -9.93
CA ALA A 29 10.01 19.32 -10.92
C ALA A 29 8.64 18.76 -10.51
N LEU A 30 8.60 17.55 -9.93
CA LEU A 30 7.36 16.92 -9.49
C LEU A 30 6.73 17.60 -8.27
N PHE A 31 7.55 18.04 -7.31
CA PHE A 31 7.06 18.48 -5.99
C PHE A 31 6.98 19.99 -5.82
N GLU A 32 7.39 20.80 -6.79
CA GLU A 32 7.36 22.27 -6.70
C GLU A 32 5.95 22.82 -6.40
N ASN A 33 4.91 22.23 -6.98
CA ASN A 33 3.50 22.64 -6.80
C ASN A 33 2.58 21.48 -6.42
N TYR A 34 3.14 20.41 -5.86
CA TYR A 34 2.37 19.25 -5.47
C TYR A 34 1.68 19.47 -4.11
N ASP A 35 0.34 19.37 -4.09
CA ASP A 35 -0.44 19.45 -2.86
C ASP A 35 -0.87 18.05 -2.40
N LYS A 36 -0.14 17.50 -1.42
CA LYS A 36 -0.42 16.20 -0.82
C LYS A 36 -1.74 16.11 -0.04
N LEU A 37 -2.41 17.24 0.23
CA LEU A 37 -3.69 17.26 0.93
C LEU A 37 -4.89 17.13 -0.02
N VAL A 38 -4.64 17.24 -1.33
CA VAL A 38 -5.68 17.18 -2.37
C VAL A 38 -5.63 15.82 -3.05
N ARG A 39 -6.82 15.27 -3.32
CA ARG A 39 -6.98 13.99 -4.02
C ARG A 39 -6.34 14.06 -5.41
N PRO A 40 -5.51 13.08 -5.81
CA PRO A 40 -4.60 13.24 -6.94
C PRO A 40 -5.26 12.93 -8.29
N VAL A 41 -6.35 13.64 -8.59
CA VAL A 41 -7.06 13.57 -9.87
C VAL A 41 -7.15 14.95 -10.52
N ARG A 42 -6.90 15.01 -11.83
CA ARG A 42 -7.01 16.25 -12.61
C ARG A 42 -8.45 16.68 -12.82
N ASN A 43 -9.36 15.71 -12.94
CA ASN A 43 -10.80 15.96 -13.00
C ASN A 43 -11.44 15.62 -11.63
N PRO A 44 -12.07 16.58 -10.95
CA PRO A 44 -12.71 16.35 -9.64
C PRO A 44 -13.79 15.26 -9.64
N ASN A 45 -14.35 14.91 -10.80
CA ASN A 45 -15.36 13.86 -10.94
C ASN A 45 -14.78 12.45 -11.12
N ASN A 46 -13.48 12.33 -11.39
CA ASN A 46 -12.84 11.01 -11.47
C ASN A 46 -12.78 10.39 -10.07
N VAL A 47 -12.73 9.06 -10.00
CA VAL A 47 -12.55 8.29 -8.76
C VAL A 47 -11.07 7.91 -8.62
N VAL A 48 -10.54 7.88 -7.39
CA VAL A 48 -9.25 7.23 -7.12
C VAL A 48 -9.51 5.77 -6.81
N SER A 49 -9.02 4.86 -7.65
CA SER A 49 -9.00 3.43 -7.36
C SER A 49 -7.78 3.09 -6.50
N VAL A 50 -8.04 2.51 -5.33
CA VAL A 50 -7.03 2.07 -4.38
C VAL A 50 -7.09 0.55 -4.29
N LEU A 51 -5.99 -0.12 -4.61
CA LEU A 51 -5.82 -1.53 -4.31
C LEU A 51 -5.29 -1.64 -2.88
N ALA A 52 -5.98 -2.44 -2.06
CA ALA A 52 -5.61 -2.64 -0.66
C ALA A 52 -5.61 -4.14 -0.34
N GLU A 53 -4.53 -4.61 0.28
CA GLU A 53 -4.41 -6.00 0.73
C GLU A 53 -3.66 -6.04 2.07
N LEU A 54 -4.22 -6.77 3.01
CA LEU A 54 -3.62 -7.01 4.32
C LEU A 54 -3.02 -8.41 4.31
N VAL A 55 -1.72 -8.51 4.52
CA VAL A 55 -0.96 -9.76 4.44
C VAL A 55 -0.51 -10.17 5.84
N PRO A 56 -1.09 -11.22 6.45
CA PRO A 56 -0.60 -11.74 7.72
C PRO A 56 0.82 -12.28 7.57
N VAL A 57 1.71 -11.87 8.47
CA VAL A 57 3.09 -12.40 8.57
C VAL A 57 3.36 -13.11 9.90
N GLY A 58 2.46 -12.98 10.88
CA GLY A 58 2.54 -13.75 12.12
C GLY A 58 1.33 -13.56 13.02
N ILE A 59 1.01 -14.60 13.81
CA ILE A 59 -0.08 -14.56 14.78
C ILE A 59 0.50 -14.23 16.16
N LYS A 60 0.16 -13.05 16.70
CA LYS A 60 0.53 -12.70 18.09
C LYS A 60 -0.42 -13.34 19.08
N ASP A 61 -1.72 -13.18 18.85
CA ASP A 61 -2.74 -13.66 19.77
C ASP A 61 -4.11 -13.79 19.09
N ILE A 62 -4.91 -14.74 19.55
CA ILE A 62 -6.31 -14.91 19.18
C ILE A 62 -7.08 -15.22 20.46
N ASP A 63 -7.87 -14.23 20.89
CA ASP A 63 -8.82 -14.36 21.98
C ASP A 63 -10.18 -14.79 21.41
N VAL A 64 -10.47 -16.08 21.54
CA VAL A 64 -11.73 -16.68 21.07
C VAL A 64 -12.92 -16.15 21.86
N LYS A 65 -12.74 -15.88 23.16
CA LYS A 65 -13.82 -15.46 24.07
C LYS A 65 -14.29 -14.05 23.71
N ASP A 66 -13.34 -13.14 23.55
CA ASP A 66 -13.62 -11.73 23.26
C ASP A 66 -13.66 -11.42 21.75
N LYS A 67 -13.38 -12.43 20.92
CA LYS A 67 -13.34 -12.39 19.45
C LYS A 67 -12.33 -11.35 18.95
N ILE A 68 -11.14 -11.35 19.54
CA ILE A 68 -10.08 -10.40 19.21
C ILE A 68 -8.93 -11.13 18.53
N ILE A 69 -8.45 -10.59 17.42
CA ILE A 69 -7.19 -11.02 16.82
C ILE A 69 -6.12 -9.95 17.01
N LYS A 70 -4.88 -10.43 17.16
CA LYS A 70 -3.68 -9.63 17.09
C LYS A 70 -2.71 -10.27 16.10
N LEU A 71 -2.46 -9.60 14.98
CA LEU A 71 -1.64 -10.11 13.88
C LEU A 71 -0.54 -9.11 13.55
N ASP A 72 0.68 -9.60 13.29
CA ASP A 72 1.64 -8.82 12.53
C ASP A 72 1.31 -8.98 11.06
N THR A 73 1.25 -7.85 10.34
CA THR A 73 0.85 -7.80 8.95
C THR A 73 1.75 -6.89 8.13
N LEU A 74 1.81 -7.13 6.83
CA LEU A 74 2.20 -6.14 5.83
C LEU A 74 0.93 -5.59 5.18
N PHE A 75 0.81 -4.28 5.10
CA PHE A 75 -0.31 -3.63 4.44
C PHE A 75 0.13 -3.07 3.10
N TYR A 76 -0.34 -3.71 2.04
CA TYR A 76 -0.10 -3.33 0.65
C TYR A 76 -1.17 -2.34 0.20
N GLN A 77 -0.71 -1.21 -0.34
CA GLN A 77 -1.55 -0.17 -0.89
C GLN A 77 -0.97 0.27 -2.24
N LYS A 78 -1.82 0.37 -3.26
CA LYS A 78 -1.42 0.87 -4.57
C LYS A 78 -2.50 1.77 -5.16
N TRP A 79 -2.12 2.96 -5.61
CA TRP A 79 -3.02 3.92 -6.24
C TRP A 79 -2.30 4.68 -7.35
N GLN A 80 -3.06 5.48 -8.10
CA GLN A 80 -2.54 6.36 -9.14
C GLN A 80 -2.55 7.81 -8.65
N ASP A 81 -1.44 8.52 -8.83
CA ASP A 81 -1.33 9.96 -8.66
C ASP A 81 -1.11 10.64 -10.02
N GLN A 82 -2.10 11.40 -10.48
CA GLN A 82 -2.07 12.02 -11.81
C GLN A 82 -1.16 13.25 -11.92
N TYR A 83 -0.63 13.73 -10.79
CA TYR A 83 0.29 14.87 -10.72
C TYR A 83 1.75 14.42 -10.64
N LEU A 84 2.00 13.16 -10.23
CA LEU A 84 3.35 12.61 -10.05
C LEU A 84 3.77 11.72 -11.23
N THR A 85 3.66 12.25 -12.45
CA THR A 85 3.99 11.54 -13.70
C THR A 85 5.14 12.19 -14.43
N TRP A 86 6.04 11.41 -15.04
CA TRP A 86 7.13 11.93 -15.88
C TRP A 86 7.48 10.97 -17.01
N ASP A 87 8.25 11.45 -17.98
CA ASP A 87 8.86 10.63 -19.02
C ASP A 87 10.25 10.17 -18.58
N PRO A 88 10.50 8.86 -18.36
CA PRO A 88 11.81 8.34 -18.00
C PRO A 88 12.92 8.75 -18.97
N MET A 89 12.62 8.92 -20.27
CA MET A 89 13.62 9.29 -21.28
C MET A 89 14.22 10.66 -21.01
N VAL A 90 13.45 11.58 -20.40
CA VAL A 90 13.94 12.92 -20.02
C VAL A 90 14.90 12.84 -18.84
N TYR A 91 14.76 11.84 -17.97
CA TYR A 91 15.50 11.70 -16.72
C TYR A 91 16.40 10.46 -16.71
N ASN A 92 17.13 10.24 -17.80
CA ASN A 92 18.15 9.18 -17.92
C ASN A 92 17.63 7.75 -17.64
N GLY A 93 16.39 7.46 -18.04
CA GLY A 93 15.75 6.17 -17.85
C GLY A 93 15.25 5.92 -16.42
N LEU A 94 15.22 6.95 -15.56
CA LEU A 94 14.65 6.83 -14.21
C LEU A 94 13.16 6.54 -14.31
N ASP A 95 12.75 5.29 -14.06
CA ASP A 95 11.38 4.79 -14.20
C ASP A 95 10.66 4.66 -12.85
N GLN A 96 11.41 4.69 -11.75
CA GLN A 96 10.89 4.73 -10.38
C GLN A 96 11.90 5.34 -9.41
N PHE A 97 11.41 5.88 -8.30
CA PHE A 97 12.25 6.28 -7.16
C PHE A 97 11.49 6.20 -5.84
N SER A 98 12.21 6.23 -4.72
CA SER A 98 11.63 6.09 -3.37
C SER A 98 11.61 7.41 -2.63
N ILE A 99 10.48 7.74 -1.99
CA ILE A 99 10.32 8.98 -1.20
C ILE A 99 9.57 8.70 0.10
N PRO A 100 9.74 9.54 1.14
CA PRO A 100 8.96 9.43 2.35
C PRO A 100 7.45 9.47 2.06
N SER A 101 6.70 8.53 2.63
CA SER A 101 5.22 8.48 2.48
C SER A 101 4.50 9.71 3.03
N SER A 102 5.18 10.56 3.80
CA SER A 102 4.65 11.83 4.32
C SER A 102 4.62 12.96 3.29
N GLU A 103 5.24 12.76 2.11
CA GLU A 103 5.33 13.75 1.05
C GLU A 103 4.31 13.57 -0.06
N VAL A 104 3.62 12.42 -0.10
CA VAL A 104 2.56 12.11 -1.07
C VAL A 104 1.19 12.14 -0.43
N TRP A 105 0.15 12.39 -1.23
CA TRP A 105 -1.23 12.14 -0.84
C TRP A 105 -1.42 10.65 -0.52
N LYS A 106 -2.23 10.36 0.49
CA LYS A 106 -2.55 9.00 0.90
C LYS A 106 -4.05 8.84 1.14
N PRO A 107 -4.65 7.71 0.77
CA PRO A 107 -6.03 7.43 1.12
C PRO A 107 -6.19 7.25 2.64
N ASP A 108 -7.33 7.64 3.17
CA ASP A 108 -7.67 7.55 4.59
C ASP A 108 -8.26 6.17 4.95
N LEU A 109 -7.49 5.12 4.64
CA LEU A 109 -7.91 3.74 4.92
C LEU A 109 -7.96 3.47 6.43
N SER A 110 -8.91 2.64 6.84
CA SER A 110 -9.12 2.23 8.22
C SER A 110 -9.72 0.82 8.30
N ILE A 111 -9.40 0.12 9.39
CA ILE A 111 -10.09 -1.11 9.79
C ILE A 111 -11.27 -0.71 10.68
N TYR A 112 -12.50 -0.86 10.19
CA TYR A 112 -13.69 -0.31 10.86
C TYR A 112 -14.00 -0.95 12.23
N ALA A 113 -13.50 -2.16 12.47
CA ALA A 113 -13.63 -2.87 13.76
C ALA A 113 -12.33 -2.86 14.59
N GLY A 114 -11.33 -2.07 14.18
CA GLY A 114 -10.06 -1.92 14.89
C GLY A 114 -10.23 -1.20 16.23
N TYR A 115 -9.39 -1.54 17.21
CA TYR A 115 -9.26 -0.73 18.43
C TYR A 115 -8.62 0.63 18.10
N SER A 116 -8.83 1.66 18.92
CA SER A 116 -8.31 3.03 18.69
C SER A 116 -6.80 3.11 18.39
N ASP A 117 -6.03 2.17 18.92
CA ASP A 117 -4.58 2.15 18.78
C ASP A 117 -4.13 1.44 17.48
N SER A 118 -5.08 0.91 16.71
CA SER A 118 -4.85 0.06 15.52
C SER A 118 -5.98 0.13 14.48
N ASN A 119 -6.88 1.11 14.55
CA ASN A 119 -7.96 1.31 13.59
C ASN A 119 -7.51 2.18 12.41
N TYR A 120 -6.55 3.06 12.64
CA TYR A 120 -5.84 3.79 11.60
C TYR A 120 -4.56 3.04 11.23
N PHE A 121 -4.36 2.81 9.94
CA PHE A 121 -3.10 2.28 9.43
C PHE A 121 -1.96 3.25 9.79
N PRO A 122 -0.76 2.73 10.03
CA PRO A 122 0.13 3.35 10.99
C PRO A 122 0.73 4.66 10.47
N THR A 123 1.07 5.54 11.41
CA THR A 123 1.92 6.73 11.22
C THR A 123 3.38 6.36 10.93
N VAL A 124 3.65 5.20 10.31
CA VAL A 124 5.00 4.70 10.07
C VAL A 124 5.62 5.48 8.92
N SER A 125 6.83 5.99 9.16
CA SER A 125 7.65 6.74 8.22
C SER A 125 8.39 5.84 7.22
N THR A 126 7.72 4.82 6.66
CA THR A 126 8.31 4.10 5.53
C THR A 126 8.19 4.94 4.26
N ASN A 127 9.05 4.61 3.29
CA ASN A 127 8.99 5.21 1.96
C ASN A 127 7.89 4.55 1.12
N VAL A 128 7.42 5.29 0.14
CA VAL A 128 6.67 4.78 -1.02
C VAL A 128 7.62 4.61 -2.20
N VAL A 129 7.28 3.71 -3.11
CA VAL A 129 7.87 3.65 -4.45
C VAL A 129 6.93 4.37 -5.40
N LEU A 130 7.42 5.40 -6.06
CA LEU A 130 6.71 6.15 -7.09
C LEU A 130 7.25 5.71 -8.46
N PHE A 131 6.35 5.35 -9.37
CA PHE A 131 6.68 4.96 -10.74
C PHE A 131 6.36 6.07 -11.73
N ALA A 132 7.07 6.09 -12.86
CA ALA A 132 6.97 7.15 -13.87
C ALA A 132 5.57 7.41 -14.42
N ASN A 133 4.75 6.35 -14.47
CA ASN A 133 3.37 6.47 -14.92
C ASN A 133 2.45 7.15 -13.89
N GLY A 134 2.92 7.43 -12.66
CA GLY A 134 2.16 7.98 -11.54
C GLY A 134 1.65 6.94 -10.54
N THR A 135 2.01 5.66 -10.70
CA THR A 135 1.66 4.63 -9.72
C THR A 135 2.42 4.91 -8.43
N VAL A 136 1.72 4.88 -7.31
CA VAL A 136 2.33 4.88 -5.98
C VAL A 136 2.10 3.52 -5.34
N LEU A 137 3.18 2.90 -4.88
CA LEU A 137 3.17 1.64 -4.14
C LEU A 137 3.65 1.89 -2.71
N TRP A 138 2.85 1.48 -1.73
CA TRP A 138 3.17 1.60 -0.32
C TRP A 138 2.93 0.28 0.39
N VAL A 139 4.01 -0.32 0.93
CA VAL A 139 3.94 -1.55 1.72
C VAL A 139 4.46 -1.23 3.11
N THR A 140 3.61 -1.41 4.13
CA THR A 140 3.97 -1.04 5.52
C THR A 140 3.77 -2.17 6.50
N PRO A 141 4.71 -2.41 7.43
CA PRO A 141 4.44 -3.28 8.56
C PRO A 141 3.42 -2.64 9.50
N PHE A 142 2.44 -3.43 9.94
CA PHE A 142 1.38 -2.99 10.84
C PHE A 142 0.94 -4.14 11.75
N THR A 143 0.86 -3.90 13.06
CA THR A 143 0.24 -4.86 13.98
C THR A 143 -1.25 -4.55 14.09
N VAL A 144 -2.08 -5.39 13.49
CA VAL A 144 -3.54 -5.28 13.56
C VAL A 144 -4.01 -5.80 14.92
N LYS A 145 -4.84 -5.02 15.61
CA LYS A 145 -5.65 -5.48 16.74
C LYS A 145 -7.11 -5.12 16.48
N SER A 146 -7.95 -6.11 16.27
CA SER A 146 -9.34 -5.86 15.86
C SER A 146 -10.28 -6.87 16.47
N ARG A 147 -11.51 -6.42 16.75
CA ARG A 147 -12.61 -7.34 17.04
C ARG A 147 -13.12 -7.92 15.72
N CYS A 148 -13.30 -9.23 15.68
CA CYS A 148 -13.81 -9.94 14.52
C CYS A 148 -15.33 -9.94 14.52
N SER A 149 -15.93 -9.65 13.38
CA SER A 149 -17.33 -10.00 13.13
C SER A 149 -17.38 -11.50 12.80
N VAL A 150 -17.52 -12.31 13.85
CA VAL A 150 -17.56 -13.78 13.75
C VAL A 150 -18.96 -14.20 13.31
N THR A 151 -19.08 -14.90 12.18
CA THR A 151 -20.28 -15.68 11.83
C THR A 151 -20.44 -16.79 12.89
N PRO A 152 -21.66 -17.14 13.35
CA PRO A 152 -21.81 -18.26 14.30
C PRO A 152 -21.04 -19.49 13.81
N PRO A 153 -20.31 -20.21 14.69
CA PRO A 153 -19.52 -21.35 14.27
C PRO A 153 -20.41 -22.36 13.56
N GLN A 154 -20.02 -22.80 12.36
CA GLN A 154 -20.44 -24.10 11.88
C GLN A 154 -19.60 -25.15 12.63
N ASP A 155 -20.05 -25.53 13.83
CA ASP A 155 -19.82 -26.80 14.53
C ASP A 155 -18.48 -27.54 14.32
N THR A 156 -17.33 -26.85 14.32
CA THR A 156 -16.03 -27.49 14.51
C THR A 156 -15.27 -26.72 15.59
N GLU A 157 -14.99 -27.38 16.72
CA GLU A 157 -14.37 -26.76 17.92
C GLU A 157 -12.95 -26.22 17.68
N ASP A 158 -12.39 -26.39 16.48
CA ASP A 158 -10.99 -26.17 16.16
C ASP A 158 -10.70 -24.98 15.23
N THR A 159 -11.71 -24.29 14.69
CA THR A 159 -11.51 -23.15 13.79
C THR A 159 -11.97 -21.82 14.40
N PHE A 160 -11.29 -20.75 14.00
CA PHE A 160 -11.63 -19.37 14.33
C PHE A 160 -11.67 -18.54 13.05
N GLU A 161 -12.83 -18.01 12.71
CA GLU A 161 -13.05 -17.17 11.54
C GLU A 161 -13.09 -15.70 11.94
N CYS A 162 -12.40 -14.85 11.18
CA CYS A 162 -12.36 -13.41 11.41
C CYS A 162 -12.58 -12.62 10.13
N ILE A 163 -13.58 -11.74 10.15
CA ILE A 163 -13.84 -10.81 9.05
C ILE A 163 -13.36 -9.41 9.47
N LEU A 164 -12.43 -8.85 8.69
CA LEU A 164 -11.93 -7.48 8.84
C LEU A 164 -12.41 -6.59 7.68
N PRO A 165 -13.32 -5.64 7.93
CA PRO A 165 -13.66 -4.62 6.95
C PRO A 165 -12.60 -3.52 6.88
N ILE A 166 -12.02 -3.32 5.70
CA ILE A 166 -11.08 -2.24 5.37
C ILE A 166 -11.77 -1.28 4.40
N GLY A 167 -11.70 0.02 4.67
CA GLY A 167 -12.25 1.03 3.77
C GLY A 167 -11.78 2.43 4.12
N THR A 168 -12.18 3.41 3.32
CA THR A 168 -11.97 4.84 3.60
C THR A 168 -12.83 5.30 4.78
N TRP A 169 -12.36 6.29 5.54
CA TRP A 169 -13.14 6.84 6.66
C TRP A 169 -14.08 7.98 6.24
N THR A 170 -13.62 8.86 5.34
CA THR A 170 -14.30 10.13 5.01
C THR A 170 -14.78 10.22 3.55
N ASN A 171 -14.40 9.26 2.71
CA ASN A 171 -14.66 9.30 1.27
C ASN A 171 -15.64 8.20 0.83
N ASP A 172 -16.76 8.62 0.23
CA ASP A 172 -17.70 7.72 -0.45
C ASP A 172 -17.14 7.17 -1.77
N ILE A 173 -17.81 6.16 -2.34
CA ILE A 173 -17.37 5.43 -3.53
C ILE A 173 -17.15 6.33 -4.77
N ARG A 174 -17.75 7.51 -4.83
CA ARG A 174 -17.59 8.43 -5.98
C ARG A 174 -16.30 9.23 -5.90
N LYS A 175 -15.60 9.21 -4.76
CA LYS A 175 -14.30 9.87 -4.58
C LYS A 175 -13.17 8.86 -4.57
N ILE A 176 -13.32 7.79 -3.79
CA ILE A 176 -12.33 6.73 -3.62
C ILE A 176 -13.05 5.39 -3.63
N THR A 177 -12.57 4.47 -4.47
CA THR A 177 -13.01 3.08 -4.45
C THR A 177 -11.86 2.19 -4.04
N VAL A 178 -12.09 1.38 -3.00
CA VAL A 178 -11.12 0.39 -2.51
C VAL A 178 -11.45 -0.96 -3.14
N HIS A 179 -10.43 -1.62 -3.68
CA HIS A 179 -10.52 -2.90 -4.37
C HIS A 179 -9.60 -3.92 -3.74
N GLU A 180 -10.04 -5.18 -3.71
CA GLU A 180 -9.17 -6.30 -3.39
C GLU A 180 -8.09 -6.50 -4.47
N VAL A 181 -6.94 -7.01 -4.06
CA VAL A 181 -5.92 -7.48 -5.01
C VAL A 181 -6.33 -8.88 -5.48
N ARG A 182 -6.75 -9.00 -6.75
CA ARG A 182 -7.26 -10.26 -7.33
C ARG A 182 -6.18 -11.29 -7.68
N GLN A 183 -4.91 -10.90 -7.65
CA GLN A 183 -3.80 -11.75 -8.05
C GLN A 183 -2.96 -12.11 -6.82
N ASN A 184 -2.50 -13.35 -6.80
CA ASN A 184 -1.65 -14.04 -5.82
C ASN A 184 -0.28 -13.35 -5.54
N VAL A 185 -0.14 -12.05 -5.81
CA VAL A 185 1.09 -11.25 -5.65
C VAL A 185 1.66 -11.39 -4.24
N PHE A 186 0.81 -11.46 -3.22
CA PHE A 186 1.22 -11.72 -1.85
C PHE A 186 0.78 -13.08 -1.31
N GLU A 187 0.11 -13.96 -2.05
CA GLU A 187 0.01 -15.37 -1.62
C GLU A 187 1.42 -15.99 -1.52
N GLY A 188 2.33 -15.60 -2.42
CA GLY A 188 3.76 -15.94 -2.34
C GLY A 188 4.45 -15.31 -1.13
N MET A 189 4.36 -13.98 -0.96
CA MET A 189 4.98 -13.29 0.18
C MET A 189 4.35 -13.64 1.54
N ALA A 190 3.05 -13.92 1.61
CA ALA A 190 2.38 -14.44 2.79
C ALA A 190 2.91 -15.83 3.10
N ARG A 191 3.01 -16.73 2.12
CA ARG A 191 3.53 -18.07 2.37
C ARG A 191 5.02 -18.10 2.71
N GLU A 192 5.82 -17.24 2.09
CA GLU A 192 7.28 -17.18 2.28
C GLU A 192 7.67 -16.34 3.52
N GLY A 193 6.88 -15.31 3.85
CA GLY A 193 7.13 -14.38 4.95
C GLY A 193 6.30 -14.63 6.21
N PHE A 194 5.37 -15.59 6.21
CA PHE A 194 4.61 -15.94 7.41
C PHE A 194 5.43 -16.80 8.35
N HIS A 195 5.64 -16.28 9.55
CA HIS A 195 6.29 -16.98 10.64
C HIS A 195 5.25 -17.76 11.45
N ASP A 196 5.25 -19.10 11.32
CA ASP A 196 4.33 -20.00 12.03
C ASP A 196 4.81 -20.35 13.45
N ASP A 197 5.27 -19.34 14.20
CA ASP A 197 5.82 -19.52 15.56
C ASP A 197 4.73 -19.58 16.64
N ASN A 198 3.47 -19.36 16.27
CA ASN A 198 2.38 -19.40 17.23
C ASN A 198 2.12 -20.85 17.69
N ARG A 199 2.20 -21.11 19.00
CA ARG A 199 2.07 -22.47 19.56
C ARG A 199 0.65 -23.03 19.49
N LYS A 200 -0.37 -22.16 19.43
CA LYS A 200 -1.78 -22.55 19.58
C LYS A 200 -2.55 -22.51 18.27
N TRP A 201 -2.20 -21.61 17.36
CA TRP A 201 -2.96 -21.34 16.15
C TRP A 201 -2.08 -21.44 14.91
N LYS A 202 -2.69 -21.91 13.82
CA LYS A 202 -2.13 -21.94 12.48
C LYS A 202 -3.02 -21.09 11.58
N PHE A 203 -2.42 -20.28 10.72
CA PHE A 203 -3.15 -19.59 9.66
C PHE A 203 -3.52 -20.60 8.56
N GLU A 204 -4.79 -20.68 8.19
CA GLU A 204 -5.30 -21.67 7.22
C GLU A 204 -5.56 -21.04 5.86
N SER A 205 -6.33 -19.95 5.83
CA SER A 205 -6.67 -19.27 4.58
C SER A 205 -7.09 -17.82 4.81
N MET A 206 -7.06 -17.05 3.74
CA MET A 206 -7.61 -15.70 3.66
C MET A 206 -8.22 -15.47 2.29
N ILE A 207 -9.38 -14.82 2.28
CA ILE A 207 -10.05 -14.39 1.05
C ILE A 207 -10.44 -12.92 1.23
N ALA A 208 -10.20 -12.12 0.20
CA ALA A 208 -10.63 -10.73 0.15
C ALA A 208 -11.78 -10.55 -0.83
N ARG A 209 -12.80 -9.77 -0.45
CA ARG A 209 -13.94 -9.45 -1.33
C ARG A 209 -14.38 -8.01 -1.19
N SER A 210 -14.62 -7.33 -2.31
CA SER A 210 -15.24 -6.01 -2.32
C SER A 210 -16.70 -6.05 -1.84
N LEU A 211 -17.09 -5.03 -1.08
CA LEU A 211 -18.46 -4.79 -0.61
C LEU A 211 -18.75 -3.30 -0.66
N GLU A 212 -19.93 -2.92 -1.15
CA GLU A 212 -20.46 -1.57 -0.97
C GLU A 212 -21.39 -1.51 0.24
N ARG A 213 -21.22 -0.49 1.08
CA ARG A 213 -22.04 -0.31 2.28
C ARG A 213 -22.57 1.10 2.40
N GLN A 214 -23.90 1.21 2.43
CA GLN A 214 -24.60 2.44 2.79
C GLN A 214 -24.65 2.59 4.31
N TYR A 215 -24.25 3.75 4.82
CA TYR A 215 -24.37 4.12 6.23
C TYR A 215 -25.46 5.17 6.43
N SER A 216 -26.14 5.14 7.57
CA SER A 216 -27.25 6.05 7.89
C SER A 216 -26.85 7.53 7.94
N CYS A 217 -25.57 7.82 8.22
CA CYS A 217 -25.02 9.19 8.23
C CYS A 217 -24.99 9.86 6.86
N CYS A 218 -24.99 9.07 5.80
CA CYS A 218 -24.29 9.44 4.58
C CYS A 218 -25.19 9.20 3.37
N SER A 219 -25.09 10.05 2.34
CA SER A 219 -25.99 10.00 1.18
C SER A 219 -25.61 8.95 0.13
N HIS A 220 -24.36 8.47 0.16
CA HIS A 220 -23.81 7.54 -0.82
C HIS A 220 -23.04 6.41 -0.12
N PRO A 221 -22.90 5.24 -0.78
CA PRO A 221 -22.25 4.10 -0.18
C PRO A 221 -20.73 4.28 -0.15
N PHE A 222 -20.11 3.55 0.77
CA PHE A 222 -18.67 3.44 0.89
C PHE A 222 -18.24 2.09 0.30
N SER A 223 -17.12 2.06 -0.41
CA SER A 223 -16.48 0.83 -0.85
C SER A 223 -15.60 0.26 0.26
N LEU A 224 -15.74 -1.02 0.54
CA LEU A 224 -14.98 -1.77 1.53
C LEU A 224 -14.36 -3.00 0.88
N VAL A 225 -13.23 -3.45 1.41
CA VAL A 225 -12.69 -4.80 1.22
C VAL A 225 -12.90 -5.56 2.51
N LEU A 226 -13.65 -6.66 2.45
CA LEU A 226 -13.78 -7.60 3.56
C LEU A 226 -12.67 -8.64 3.44
N VAL A 227 -11.85 -8.75 4.47
CA VAL A 227 -10.80 -9.75 4.59
C VAL A 227 -11.29 -10.85 5.53
N ASP A 228 -11.68 -11.98 4.94
CA ASP A 228 -12.18 -13.17 5.62
C ASP A 228 -10.98 -14.10 5.88
N MET A 229 -10.56 -14.25 7.14
CA MET A 229 -9.43 -15.08 7.56
C MET A 229 -9.88 -16.28 8.38
N VAL A 230 -9.24 -17.43 8.16
CA VAL A 230 -9.49 -18.67 8.90
C VAL A 230 -8.21 -19.09 9.63
N PHE A 231 -8.36 -19.36 10.92
CA PHE A 231 -7.30 -19.87 11.80
C PHE A 231 -7.72 -21.23 12.36
N ARG A 232 -6.77 -22.14 12.48
CA ARG A 232 -6.99 -23.49 13.02
C ARG A 232 -6.17 -23.70 14.28
N LYS A 233 -6.79 -24.27 15.31
CA LYS A 233 -6.10 -24.66 16.54
C LYS A 233 -5.11 -25.79 16.22
N LYS A 234 -3.86 -25.65 16.69
CA LYS A 234 -2.86 -26.71 16.61
C LYS A 234 -3.20 -27.79 17.64
N PRO A 235 -2.93 -29.08 17.34
CA PRO A 235 -3.04 -30.14 18.33
C PRO A 235 -2.18 -29.80 19.55
N GLN A 236 -2.70 -30.02 20.77
CA GLN A 236 -1.85 -29.95 21.95
C GLN A 236 -0.92 -31.16 21.91
N THR A 237 0.38 -30.92 21.72
CA THR A 237 1.41 -31.88 22.09
C THR A 237 1.59 -31.75 23.60
N ASP A 238 1.19 -32.79 24.33
CA ASP A 238 1.52 -32.94 25.75
C ASP A 238 3.03 -33.15 25.87
N ASP A 239 3.77 -32.12 26.27
CA ASP A 239 5.16 -32.20 26.76
C ASP A 239 5.18 -32.08 28.30
#